data_AF-A0A256XDH4-F1
#
_entry.id   AF-A0A256XDH4-F1
#
_cell.length_a   1.000
_cell.length_b   1.000
_cell.length_c   1.000
_cell.angle_alpha   90.00
_cell.angle_beta   90.00
_cell.angle_gamma   90.00
#
_symmetry.space_group_name_H-M   'P 1'
#
loop_
_entity.id
_entity.type
_entity.pdbx_description
1 polymer ?
#
loop_
_entity_poly.entity_id
_entity_poly.type
_entity_poly.pdbx_seq_one_letter_code
_entity_poly.pdbx_strand_id
1 'polypeptide(L)'
;MLAEGELFWLNVKGHGGVWINSYGAMDYIEIPSGETAIIDNFHFVAMPASVHWRVRKFGGWKSFILGGEGLVFEVWGPARVYIQSRIIPPFASILRKFIPSK
;
A
#
# COMPACT_ATOMS: atom_id res chain seq x y z
N MET A 1 -0.71 10.41 -16.78
CA MET A 1 -0.88 11.05 -15.46
C MET A 1 -1.79 10.14 -14.65
N LEU A 2 -1.19 9.08 -14.10
CA LEU A 2 -1.84 8.24 -13.08
C LEU A 2 -1.69 9.02 -11.77
N ALA A 3 -2.71 9.01 -10.92
CA ALA A 3 -2.74 9.74 -9.66
C ALA A 3 -1.55 9.36 -8.76
N GLU A 4 -0.43 10.08 -8.89
CA GLU A 4 0.69 9.97 -7.99
C GLU A 4 0.29 10.63 -6.66
N GLY A 5 -0.16 9.81 -5.72
CA GLY A 5 -0.01 10.15 -4.30
C GLY A 5 -1.24 10.62 -3.53
N GLU A 6 -2.47 10.51 -4.06
CA GLU A 6 -3.66 10.70 -3.20
C GLU A 6 -3.96 9.41 -2.45
N LEU A 7 -3.48 9.38 -1.21
CA LEU A 7 -3.77 8.32 -0.25
C LEU A 7 -5.08 8.64 0.48
N PHE A 8 -6.10 7.80 0.29
CA PHE A 8 -7.35 7.90 1.03
C PHE A 8 -7.61 6.62 1.82
N TRP A 9 -7.49 6.70 3.15
CA TRP A 9 -7.80 5.59 4.04
C TRP A 9 -9.24 5.65 4.53
N LEU A 10 -9.91 4.51 4.48
CA LEU A 10 -11.24 4.33 5.06
C LEU A 10 -11.11 3.71 6.45
N ASN A 11 -11.67 4.37 7.46
CA ASN A 11 -11.82 3.79 8.79
C ASN A 11 -13.23 3.19 8.90
N VAL A 12 -13.33 1.87 8.95
CA VAL A 12 -14.61 1.17 9.06
C VAL A 12 -14.94 0.94 10.54
N LYS A 13 -16.14 1.32 10.96
CA LYS A 13 -16.67 1.15 12.32
C LYS A 13 -18.11 0.67 12.28
N GLY A 14 -18.51 -0.15 13.25
CA GLY A 14 -19.87 -0.67 13.37
C GLY A 14 -19.90 -2.17 13.68
N HIS A 15 -21.07 -2.78 13.53
CA HIS A 15 -21.28 -4.22 13.73
C HIS A 15 -21.72 -4.84 12.40
N GLY A 16 -20.99 -5.84 11.93
CA GLY A 16 -21.27 -6.52 10.67
C GLY A 16 -20.00 -7.10 10.02
N GLY A 17 -20.16 -7.72 8.85
CA GLY A 17 -19.06 -8.18 8.02
C GLY A 17 -18.59 -7.09 7.05
N VAL A 18 -17.29 -7.12 6.72
CA VAL A 18 -16.68 -6.25 5.71
C VAL A 18 -15.94 -7.13 4.73
N TRP A 19 -16.13 -6.87 3.43
CA TRP A 19 -15.37 -7.51 2.36
C TRP A 19 -14.37 -6.50 1.82
N ILE A 20 -13.11 -6.93 1.75
CA ILE A 20 -12.00 -6.20 1.14
C ILE A 20 -11.39 -7.08 0.06
N ASN A 21 -10.76 -6.46 -0.94
CA ASN A 21 -10.06 -7.19 -2.01
C ASN A 21 -8.66 -6.63 -2.22
N SER A 22 -7.82 -7.45 -2.84
CA SER A 22 -6.49 -7.09 -3.33
C SER A 22 -6.46 -7.09 -4.87
N TYR A 23 -5.44 -6.45 -5.44
CA TYR A 23 -5.00 -6.74 -6.80
C TYR A 23 -3.89 -7.80 -6.76
N GLY A 24 -4.18 -9.00 -7.27
CA GLY A 24 -3.31 -10.17 -7.05
C GLY A 24 -3.66 -10.91 -5.75
N ALA A 25 -2.72 -11.74 -5.27
CA ALA A 25 -2.92 -12.53 -4.06
C ALA A 25 -2.87 -11.62 -2.82
N MET A 26 -3.73 -11.90 -1.84
CA MET A 26 -3.69 -11.29 -0.52
C MET A 26 -2.84 -12.16 0.41
N ASP A 27 -1.95 -11.53 1.16
CA ASP A 27 -1.15 -12.16 2.20
C ASP A 27 -1.10 -11.24 3.43
N TYR A 28 -0.43 -11.65 4.50
CA TYR A 28 -0.26 -10.84 5.70
C TYR A 28 1.17 -10.86 6.24
N ILE A 29 1.56 -9.73 6.84
CA ILE A 29 2.79 -9.58 7.61
C ILE A 29 2.39 -9.49 9.08
N GLU A 30 2.92 -10.39 9.90
CA GLU A 30 2.89 -10.27 11.36
C GLU A 30 4.05 -9.39 11.81
N ILE A 31 3.75 -8.38 12.60
CA ILE A 31 4.72 -7.46 13.21
C ILE A 31 4.62 -7.68 14.71
N PRO A 32 5.57 -8.39 15.34
CA PRO A 32 5.57 -8.65 16.77
C PRO A 32 5.65 -7.38 17.62
N SER A 33 5.30 -7.50 18.91
CA SER A 33 5.39 -6.39 19.86
C SER A 33 6.81 -5.84 19.97
N GLY A 34 6.96 -4.53 19.83
CA GLY A 34 8.26 -3.85 19.87
C GLY A 34 9.01 -3.83 18.53
N GLU A 35 8.48 -4.49 17.49
CA GLU A 35 9.03 -4.46 16.14
C GLU A 35 8.33 -3.40 15.28
N THR A 36 8.95 -3.07 14.15
CA THR A 36 8.44 -2.08 13.19
C THR A 36 8.66 -2.60 11.79
N ALA A 37 7.67 -2.42 10.91
CA ALA A 37 7.80 -2.69 9.49
C ALA A 37 7.59 -1.42 8.66
N ILE A 38 8.32 -1.31 7.54
CA ILE A 38 8.11 -0.28 6.51
C ILE A 38 7.52 -0.99 5.29
N ILE A 39 6.32 -0.58 4.89
CA ILE A 39 5.54 -1.23 3.84
C ILE A 39 5.24 -0.19 2.76
N ASP A 40 5.47 -0.55 1.50
CA ASP A 40 5.08 0.28 0.36
C ASP A 40 3.55 0.46 0.32
N ASN A 41 3.13 1.72 0.17
CA ASN A 41 1.73 2.09 0.05
C ASN A 41 0.98 1.29 -1.02
N PHE A 42 1.58 1.08 -2.19
CA PHE A 42 0.85 0.39 -3.27
C PHE A 42 0.56 -1.07 -2.93
N HIS A 43 1.30 -1.68 -2.01
CA HIS A 43 1.10 -3.06 -1.59
C HIS A 43 0.25 -3.18 -0.30
N PHE A 44 -0.11 -2.07 0.34
CA PHE A 44 -0.89 -2.08 1.58
C PHE A 44 -2.38 -2.24 1.29
N VAL A 45 -3.03 -3.22 1.92
CA VAL A 45 -4.48 -3.46 1.79
C VAL A 45 -5.24 -2.99 3.02
N ALA A 46 -4.91 -3.53 4.20
CA ALA A 46 -5.67 -3.27 5.42
C ALA A 46 -4.86 -3.54 6.69
N MET A 47 -5.26 -2.91 7.80
CA MET A 47 -4.77 -3.21 9.14
C MET A 47 -5.88 -2.95 10.17
N PRO A 48 -5.81 -3.52 11.38
CA PRO A 48 -6.70 -3.15 12.47
C PRO A 48 -6.61 -1.65 12.79
N ALA A 49 -7.75 -1.01 13.06
CA ALA A 49 -7.83 0.43 13.32
C ALA A 49 -7.07 0.90 14.58
N SER A 50 -6.72 -0.03 15.48
CA SER A 50 -5.97 0.24 16.70
C SER A 50 -4.46 0.26 16.50
N VAL A 51 -3.96 -0.17 15.34
CA VAL A 51 -2.52 -0.22 15.06
C VAL A 51 -1.95 1.19 14.98
N HIS A 52 -0.78 1.39 15.59
CA HIS A 52 -0.01 2.62 15.44
C HIS A 52 0.75 2.60 14.12
N TRP A 53 0.63 3.67 13.33
CA TRP A 53 1.31 3.81 12.04
C TRP A 53 1.48 5.27 11.65
N ARG A 54 2.38 5.53 10.69
CA ARG A 54 2.51 6.84 10.02
C ARG A 54 2.88 6.68 8.56
N VAL A 55 2.48 7.66 7.74
CA VAL A 55 3.00 7.80 6.37
C VAL A 55 4.35 8.52 6.42
N ARG A 56 5.32 8.02 5.66
CA ARG A 56 6.57 8.73 5.41
C ARG A 56 6.92 8.68 3.93
N LYS A 57 7.72 9.65 3.51
CA LYS A 57 8.38 9.57 2.21
C LYS A 57 9.57 8.63 2.29
N PHE A 58 9.67 7.70 1.35
CA PHE A 58 10.79 6.78 1.27
C PHE A 58 11.91 7.39 0.43
N GLY A 59 13.09 7.56 1.03
CA GLY A 59 14.26 8.16 0.39
C GLY A 59 14.21 9.69 0.25
N GLY A 60 15.31 10.25 -0.28
CA GLY A 60 15.40 11.68 -0.64
C GLY A 60 14.84 11.96 -2.03
N TRP A 61 14.93 13.21 -2.50
CA TRP A 61 14.44 13.64 -3.83
C TRP A 61 14.93 12.73 -4.97
N LYS A 62 16.14 12.17 -4.86
CA LYS A 62 16.72 11.25 -5.86
C LYS A 62 16.00 9.90 -5.95
N SER A 63 15.53 9.35 -4.83
CA SER A 63 14.78 8.07 -4.81
C SER A 63 13.38 8.23 -5.38
N PHE A 64 12.74 9.39 -5.13
CA PHE A 64 11.42 9.74 -5.66
C PHE A 64 11.40 9.81 -7.19
N ILE A 65 12.44 10.38 -7.82
CA ILE A 65 12.56 10.50 -9.29
C ILE A 65 12.84 9.15 -9.96
N LEU A 66 13.61 8.27 -9.32
CA LEU A 66 14.10 7.03 -9.95
C LEU A 66 13.21 5.81 -9.70
N GLY A 67 12.41 5.81 -8.62
CA GLY A 67 11.60 4.67 -8.21
C GLY A 67 10.09 4.81 -8.40
N GLY A 68 9.56 6.03 -8.56
CA GLY A 68 8.11 6.28 -8.67
C GLY A 68 7.29 5.98 -7.40
N GLU A 69 7.89 5.36 -6.38
CA GLU A 69 7.28 5.05 -5.10
C GLU A 69 7.68 6.12 -4.07
N GLY A 70 6.71 6.96 -3.70
CA GLY A 70 6.97 8.13 -2.87
C GLY A 70 6.52 8.03 -1.43
N LEU A 71 5.67 7.06 -1.08
CA LEU A 71 5.01 6.97 0.23
C LEU A 71 5.07 5.54 0.76
N VAL A 72 5.48 5.41 2.02
CA VAL A 72 5.50 4.14 2.77
C VAL A 72 4.75 4.30 4.09
N PHE A 73 4.25 3.18 4.60
CA PHE A 73 3.70 3.05 5.93
C PHE A 73 4.77 2.49 6.86
N GLU A 74 5.08 3.24 7.90
CA GLU A 74 5.82 2.70 9.04
C GLU A 74 4.78 2.25 10.08
N VAL A 75 4.78 0.95 10.39
CA VAL A 75 3.79 0.29 11.23
C VAL A 75 4.50 -0.32 12.44
N TRP A 76 4.00 -0.04 13.64
CA TRP A 76 4.54 -0.58 14.89
C TRP A 76 3.70 -1.75 15.39
N GLY A 77 4.36 -2.82 15.79
CA GLY A 77 3.71 -4.00 16.35
C GLY A 77 3.31 -3.84 17.83
N PRO A 78 2.39 -4.69 18.34
CA PRO A 78 1.84 -5.87 17.67
C PRO A 78 0.80 -5.52 16.60
N ALA A 79 0.99 -6.03 15.38
CA ALA A 79 0.09 -5.75 14.25
C ALA A 79 0.10 -6.89 13.23
N ARG A 80 -1.08 -7.16 12.64
CA ARG A 80 -1.20 -7.92 11.39
C ARG A 80 -1.57 -6.96 10.28
N VAL A 81 -0.73 -6.84 9.26
CA VAL A 81 -0.98 -6.00 8.09
C VAL A 81 -1.27 -6.89 6.89
N TYR A 82 -2.39 -6.64 6.22
CA TYR A 82 -2.74 -7.32 4.97
C TYR A 82 -2.09 -6.59 3.80
N ILE A 83 -1.45 -7.37 2.92
CA ILE A 83 -0.75 -6.88 1.75
C ILE A 83 -1.26 -7.56 0.48
N GLN A 84 -0.95 -6.96 -0.67
CA GLN A 84 -1.23 -7.53 -1.99
C GLN A 84 0.06 -7.81 -2.74
N SER A 85 0.07 -8.86 -3.57
CA SER A 85 1.28 -9.27 -4.32
C SER A 85 1.52 -8.53 -5.62
N ARG A 86 0.56 -7.72 -6.09
CA ARG A 86 0.66 -6.97 -7.35
C ARG A 86 0.12 -5.56 -7.18
N ILE A 87 0.57 -4.68 -8.07
CA ILE A 87 0.11 -3.29 -8.15
C ILE A 87 -0.27 -2.95 -9.59
N ILE A 88 -1.25 -2.06 -9.76
CA ILE A 88 -1.79 -1.67 -11.07
C ILE A 88 -0.77 -0.95 -11.97
N PRO A 89 0.13 -0.05 -11.48
CA PRO A 89 0.98 0.73 -12.37
C PRO A 89 1.88 -0.08 -13.32
N PRO A 90 2.64 -1.12 -12.87
CA PRO A 90 3.40 -1.99 -13.77
C PRO A 90 2.51 -2.70 -14.79
N PHE A 91 1.33 -3.17 -14.39
CA PHE A 91 0.40 -3.83 -15.31
C PHE A 91 -0.11 -2.86 -16.39
N ALA A 92 -0.51 -1.65 -15.98
CA ALA A 92 -0.93 -0.60 -16.91
C ALA A 92 0.19 -0.19 -17.86
N SER A 93 1.43 -0.11 -17.39
CA SER A 93 2.61 0.18 -18.21
C SER A 93 2.84 -0.88 -19.30
N ILE A 94 2.64 -2.15 -18.98
CA ILE A 94 2.71 -3.25 -19.96
C ILE A 94 1.57 -3.12 -20.99
N LEU A 95 0.33 -2.92 -20.52
CA LEU A 95 -0.84 -2.80 -21.39
C LEU A 95 -0.76 -1.61 -22.34
N ARG A 96 -0.16 -0.50 -21.91
CA ARG A 96 -0.03 0.72 -22.73
C ARG A 96 0.61 0.48 -24.09
N LYS A 97 1.49 -0.52 -24.22
CA LYS A 97 2.13 -0.88 -25.50
C LYS A 97 1.14 -1.44 -26.53
N PHE A 98 0.00 -1.93 -26.08
CA PHE A 98 -1.02 -2.60 -26.90
C PHE A 98 -2.31 -1.79 -27.02
N ILE A 99 -2.42 -0.66 -26.32
CA ILE A 99 -3.57 0.24 -26.39
C ILE A 99 -3.25 1.32 -27.43
N PRO A 100 -4.00 1.42 -28.53
CA PRO A 100 -3.78 2.46 -29.53
C PRO A 100 -3.84 3.85 -28.88
N SER A 101 -2.79 4.65 -29.06
CA SER A 101 -2.87 6.09 -28.79
C SER A 101 -3.61 6.75 -29.95
N LYS A 102 -4.62 7.57 -29.64
CA LYS A 102 -5.13 8.54 -30.61
C LYS A 102 -4.06 9.56 -30.95
#